data_AF-A0AAP8GFR3-F1
#
_entry.id   AF-A0AAP8GFR3-F1
#
_cell.length_a   1.000
_cell.length_b   1.000
_cell.length_c   1.000
_cell.angle_alpha   90.00
_cell.angle_beta   90.00
_cell.angle_gamma   90.00
#
_symmetry.space_group_name_H-M   'P 1'
#
loop_
_entity.id
_entity.type
_entity.pdbx_description
1 polymer ?
#
loop_
_entity_poly.entity_id
_entity_poly.type
_entity_poly.pdbx_seq_one_letter_code
_entity_poly.pdbx_strand_id
1 'polypeptide(L)' 'MSKIRSFTILSLLIYLAMMCYTVVTYSKLPTKVPIHYNLAGDADNFADKWVLLLINSAFIVIWLIFFIAGRYYERFAK' A
#
# COMPACT_ATOMS: atom_id res chain seq x y z
N MET A 1 -6.90 3.04 23.69
CA MET A 1 -6.19 3.64 22.53
C MET A 1 -7.19 4.50 21.78
N SER A 2 -6.81 5.66 21.24
CA SER A 2 -7.73 6.42 20.37
C SER A 2 -8.09 5.59 19.13
N LYS A 3 -9.30 5.77 18.59
CA LYS A 3 -9.72 5.08 17.35
C LYS A 3 -8.73 5.34 16.22
N ILE A 4 -8.25 6.58 16.09
CA ILE A 4 -7.21 6.99 15.12
C ILE A 4 -5.96 6.13 15.28
N ARG A 5 -5.40 6.03 16.50
CA ARG A 5 -4.20 5.23 16.76
C ARG A 5 -4.37 3.75 16.39
N SER A 6 -5.53 3.16 16.71
CA SER A 6 -5.80 1.76 16.35
C SER A 6 -5.88 1.56 14.83
N PHE A 7 -6.56 2.45 14.09
CA PHE A 7 -6.63 2.38 12.62
C PHE A 7 -5.29 2.64 11.95
N THR A 8 -4.47 3.55 12.49
CA THR A 8 -3.10 3.81 12.02
C THR A 8 -2.22 2.57 12.15
N ILE A 9 -2.28 1.87 13.28
CA ILE A 9 -1.50 0.64 13.49
C ILE A 9 -2.00 -0.47 12.57
N LEU A 10 -3.33 -0.67 12.49
CA LEU A 10 -3.91 -1.70 11.63
C LEU A 10 -3.56 -1.48 10.15
N SER A 11 -3.69 -0.25 9.66
CA SER A 11 -3.32 0.08 8.26
C SER A 11 -1.84 -0.14 7.99
N LEU A 12 -0.94 0.19 8.94
CA LEU A 12 0.48 -0.10 8.81
C LEU A 12 0.76 -1.60 8.72
N LEU A 13 0.13 -2.41 9.58
CA LEU A 13 0.31 -3.86 9.56
C LEU A 13 -0.16 -4.49 8.25
N ILE A 14 -1.31 -4.07 7.74
CA ILE A 14 -1.83 -4.52 6.44
C ILE A 14 -0.86 -4.12 5.32
N TYR A 15 -0.41 -2.87 5.30
CA TYR A 15 0.55 -2.40 4.30
C TYR A 15 1.87 -3.17 4.34
N LEU A 16 2.45 -3.40 5.53
CA LEU A 16 3.67 -4.19 5.69
C LEU A 16 3.48 -5.64 5.23
N ALA A 17 2.32 -6.25 5.48
CA ALA A 17 2.01 -7.59 4.98
C ALA A 17 1.97 -7.63 3.45
N MET A 18 1.36 -6.64 2.80
CA MET A 18 1.31 -6.53 1.33
C MET A 18 2.70 -6.31 0.72
N MET A 19 3.51 -5.45 1.35
CA MET A 19 4.89 -5.20 0.91
C MET A 19 5.75 -6.46 1.06
N CYS A 20 5.64 -7.16 2.20
CA CYS A 20 6.32 -8.44 2.43
C CYS A 20 5.90 -9.49 1.39
N TYR A 21 4.59 -9.62 1.13
CA TYR A 21 4.08 -10.53 0.12
C TYR A 21 4.65 -10.22 -1.27
N THR A 22 4.69 -8.94 -1.65
CA THR A 22 5.28 -8.50 -2.93
C THR A 22 6.75 -8.92 -3.02
N VAL A 23 7.56 -8.63 -2.00
CA VAL A 23 8.99 -8.94 -1.98
C VAL A 23 9.25 -10.45 -2.04
N VAL A 24 8.55 -11.24 -1.21
CA VAL A 24 8.73 -12.70 -1.12
C VAL A 24 8.34 -13.40 -2.43
N THR A 25 7.37 -12.85 -3.16
CA THR A 25 6.88 -13.44 -4.42
C THR A 25 7.55 -12.84 -5.68
N TYR A 26 8.27 -11.72 -5.56
CA TYR A 26 8.78 -10.93 -6.69
C TYR A 26 9.61 -11.72 -7.71
N SER A 27 10.48 -12.61 -7.22
CA SER A 27 11.33 -13.44 -8.08
C SER A 27 10.54 -14.44 -8.92
N LYS A 28 9.36 -14.85 -8.44
CA LYS A 28 8.46 -15.80 -9.10
C LYS A 28 7.53 -15.14 -10.11
N LEU A 29 7.46 -13.80 -10.11
CA LEU A 29 6.59 -13.07 -11.02
C LEU A 29 7.16 -13.08 -12.45
N PRO A 30 6.28 -13.23 -13.47
CA PRO A 30 6.66 -13.02 -14.87
C PRO A 30 7.12 -11.58 -15.10
N THR A 31 7.77 -11.33 -16.24
CA THR A 31 8.26 -9.98 -16.58
C THR A 31 7.13 -8.96 -16.61
N LYS A 32 5.97 -9.32 -17.18
CA LYS A 32 4.75 -8.51 -17.21
C LYS A 32 3.72 -9.04 -16.23
N VAL A 33 3.13 -8.16 -15.43
CA VAL A 33 2.09 -8.46 -14.44
C VAL A 33 0.85 -7.59 -14.67
N PRO A 34 -0.34 -8.07 -14.31
CA PRO A 34 -1.55 -7.26 -14.38
C PRO A 34 -1.46 -6.09 -13.38
N ILE A 35 -1.84 -4.89 -13.83
CA ILE A 35 -1.86 -3.66 -13.02
C ILE A 35 -3.22 -2.99 -12.98
N HIS A 36 -4.16 -3.45 -13.82
CA HIS A 36 -5.54 -3.02 -13.82
C HIS A 36 -6.43 -4.22 -14.14
N TYR A 37 -7.62 -4.21 -13.55
CA TYR A 37 -8.65 -5.21 -13.76
C TYR A 37 -9.94 -4.49 -14.13
N ASN A 38 -10.64 -4.99 -15.14
CA ASN A 38 -11.92 -4.45 -15.56
C ASN A 38 -13.05 -4.84 -14.57
N LEU A 39 -14.28 -4.40 -14.86
CA LEU A 39 -15.44 -4.70 -14.01
C LEU A 39 -15.85 -6.19 -13.99
N ALA A 40 -15.40 -6.99 -14.97
CA ALA A 40 -15.60 -8.44 -14.99
C ALA A 40 -14.55 -9.18 -14.15
N GLY A 41 -13.51 -8.48 -13.65
CA GLY A 41 -12.40 -9.08 -12.93
C GLY A 41 -11.28 -9.62 -13.83
N ASP A 42 -11.34 -9.35 -15.13
CA ASP A 42 -10.27 -9.71 -16.06
C ASP A 42 -9.17 -8.65 -16.08
N ALA A 43 -7.93 -9.10 -16.17
CA ALA A 43 -6.80 -8.19 -16.37
C ALA A 43 -6.87 -7.58 -17.77
N ASP A 44 -7.00 -6.25 -17.84
CA ASP A 44 -7.11 -5.48 -19.07
C ASP A 44 -5.91 -4.53 -19.29
N ASN A 45 -4.98 -4.44 -18.32
CA ASN A 45 -3.73 -3.71 -18.45
C ASN A 45 -2.57 -4.40 -17.72
N PHE A 46 -1.39 -4.37 -18.33
CA PHE A 46 -0.18 -5.04 -17.86
C PHE A 46 1.02 -4.10 -17.90
N ALA A 47 1.92 -4.24 -16.93
CA ALA A 47 3.20 -3.51 -16.89
C ALA A 47 4.34 -4.42 -16.43
N ASP A 48 5.57 -3.93 -16.54
CA ASP A 48 6.72 -4.67 -16.01
C ASP A 48 6.63 -4.79 -14.49
N LYS A 49 7.03 -5.95 -13.95
CA LYS A 49 6.88 -6.26 -12.53
C LYS A 49 7.55 -5.26 -11.58
N TRP A 50 8.56 -4.53 -12.04
CA TRP A 50 9.23 -3.49 -11.24
C TRP A 50 8.27 -2.37 -10.82
N VAL A 51 7.20 -2.13 -11.58
CA VAL A 51 6.16 -1.14 -11.24
C VAL A 51 5.49 -1.46 -9.92
N LEU A 52 5.40 -2.73 -9.51
CA LEU A 52 4.87 -3.11 -8.19
C LEU A 52 5.72 -2.53 -7.05
N LEU A 53 7.05 -2.47 -7.22
CA LEU A 53 7.95 -1.88 -6.22
C LEU A 53 7.76 -0.37 -6.15
N LEU A 54 7.64 0.30 -7.31
CA LEU A 54 7.34 1.73 -7.38
C LEU A 54 6.02 2.07 -6.68
N ILE A 55 4.96 1.30 -6.95
CA ILE A 55 3.64 1.50 -6.35
C ILE A 55 3.71 1.32 -4.83
N ASN A 56 4.34 0.25 -4.34
CA ASN A 56 4.55 0.07 -2.90
C ASN A 56 5.30 1.29 -2.30
N SER A 57 6.40 1.72 -2.90
CA SER A 57 7.14 2.91 -2.45
C SER A 57 6.30 4.20 -2.42
N ALA A 58 5.41 4.40 -3.39
CA ALA A 58 4.49 5.54 -3.37
C ALA A 58 3.47 5.44 -2.21
N PHE A 59 2.94 4.25 -1.95
CA PHE A 59 1.95 4.04 -0.88
C PHE A 59 2.52 4.25 0.53
N ILE A 60 3.78 3.91 0.80
CA ILE A 60 4.38 4.24 2.11
C ILE A 60 4.49 5.76 2.31
N VAL A 61 4.79 6.53 1.26
CA VAL A 61 4.83 7.99 1.32
C VAL A 61 3.44 8.55 1.63
N ILE A 62 2.41 8.05 0.95
CA ILE A 62 1.02 8.43 1.20
C ILE A 62 0.61 8.08 2.64
N TRP A 63 0.96 6.88 3.11
CA TRP A 63 0.70 6.46 4.49
C TRP A 63 1.39 7.37 5.51
N LEU A 64 2.64 7.77 5.27
CA LEU A 64 3.39 8.70 6.13
C LEU A 64 2.71 10.08 6.20
N ILE A 65 2.19 10.59 5.09
CA ILE A 65 1.43 11.85 5.06
C ILE A 65 0.19 11.74 5.97
N PHE A 66 -0.60 10.67 5.84
CA PHE A 66 -1.76 10.45 6.69
C PHE A 66 -1.41 10.22 8.15
N PHE A 67 -0.30 9.53 8.42
CA PHE A 67 0.23 9.35 9.77
C PHE A 67 0.53 10.70 10.42
N ILE A 68 1.29 11.57 9.74
CA ILE A 68 1.64 12.91 10.24
C ILE A 68 0.38 13.74 10.46
N ALA A 69 -0.54 13.76 9.49
CA ALA A 69 -1.80 14.48 9.58
C ALA A 69 -2.65 14.02 10.78
N GLY A 70 -2.77 12.70 10.98
CA GLY A 70 -3.47 12.12 12.13
C GLY A 70 -2.82 12.50 13.46
N ARG A 71 -1.48 12.49 13.54
CA ARG A 71 -0.74 12.91 14.74
C ARG A 71 -0.89 14.41 15.03
N TYR A 72 -0.90 15.24 13.99
CA TYR A 72 -1.18 16.67 14.12
C TYR A 72 -2.58 16.91 14.68
N TYR A 73 -3.60 16.24 14.11
CA TYR A 73 -4.98 16.35 14.56
C TYR A 73 -5.12 15.96 16.04
N GLU A 74 -4.56 14.82 16.45
CA GLU A 74 -4.62 14.37 17.84
C GLU A 74 -3.92 15.30 18.85
N ARG A 75 -2.93 16.09 18.41
CA ARG A 75 -2.12 16.95 19.28
C ARG A 75 -2.65 18.38 19.38
N PHE A 76 -3.24 18.91 18.31
CA PHE A 76 -3.54 20.34 18.22
C PHE A 76 -5.00 20.67 17.86
N ALA A 77 -5.73 19.75 17.22
CA ALA A 77 -7.08 20.01 16.71
C ALA A 77 -8.16 19.11 17.34
N LYS A 78 -7.80 18.36 18.38
CA LYS A 78 -8.67 17.43 19.11
C LYS A 78 -9.10 18.04 20.44
#